data_AF-A0A438E4L9-F1
#
_entry.id   AF-A0A438E4L9-F1
#
_cell.length_a   1.000
_cell.length_b   1.000
_cell.length_c   1.000
_cell.angle_alpha   90.00
_cell.angle_beta   90.00
_cell.angle_gamma   90.00
#
_symmetry.space_group_name_H-M   'P 1'
#
loop_
_entity.id
_entity.type
_entity.pdbx_description
1 polymer ?
#
loop_
_entity_poly.entity_id
_entity_poly.type
_entity_poly.pdbx_seq_one_letter_code
_entity_poly.pdbx_strand_id
1 'polypeptide(L)'
;MLMQCEEAAVVDDGVEVEELLENLGKALKGKRYLMVLDGIWDINIHWYFKLKEKLKSVRGDGHVIITSHLPHKARMMVGPHNLYHIQPPMKDMGHMRQFRVILSMLKRYKLKLKDEVIKQCDGLPLAMHTLAPMIEDQILGKVNQIIGDR
;
A
#
# COMPACT_ATOMS: atom_id res chain seq x y z
N MET A 1 55.31 -2.28 -29.53
CA MET A 1 54.08 -2.06 -30.30
C MET A 1 52.92 -2.42 -29.39
N LEU A 2 52.41 -1.43 -28.65
CA LEU A 2 51.27 -1.61 -27.75
C LEU A 2 50.01 -1.49 -28.59
N MET A 3 49.29 -2.60 -28.79
CA MET A 3 47.92 -2.56 -29.27
C MET A 3 47.07 -1.94 -28.15
N GLN A 4 46.62 -0.72 -28.36
CA GLN A 4 45.50 -0.19 -27.61
C GLN A 4 44.28 -1.03 -28.00
N CYS A 5 43.72 -1.77 -27.04
CA CYS A 5 42.38 -2.28 -27.18
C CYS A 5 41.46 -1.06 -27.10
N GLU A 6 40.79 -0.73 -28.20
CA GLU A 6 39.69 0.22 -28.17
C GLU A 6 38.70 -0.26 -27.10
N GLU A 7 38.42 0.61 -26.12
CA GLU A 7 37.27 0.42 -25.24
C GLU A 7 36.05 0.30 -26.13
N ALA A 8 35.48 -0.90 -26.19
CA ALA A 8 34.20 -1.12 -26.81
C ALA A 8 33.23 -0.11 -26.20
N ALA A 9 32.72 0.80 -27.02
CA ALA A 9 31.71 1.75 -26.61
C ALA A 9 30.59 0.97 -25.93
N VAL A 10 30.45 1.18 -24.62
CA VAL A 10 29.27 0.74 -23.88
C VAL A 10 28.13 1.56 -24.46
N VAL A 11 27.42 0.98 -25.41
CA VAL A 11 26.17 1.54 -25.90
C VAL A 11 25.21 1.44 -24.73
N ASP A 12 24.99 2.58 -24.07
CA ASP A 12 23.95 2.75 -23.08
C ASP A 12 22.61 2.57 -23.80
N ASP A 13 22.12 1.33 -23.84
CA ASP A 13 20.82 0.95 -24.38
C ASP A 13 19.68 1.36 -23.42
N GLY A 14 19.91 2.42 -22.66
CA GLY A 14 19.00 3.00 -21.70
C GLY A 14 18.02 3.90 -22.45
N VAL A 15 16.78 3.43 -22.60
CA VAL A 15 15.68 4.29 -23.05
C VAL A 15 15.64 5.53 -22.15
N GLU A 16 15.90 6.69 -22.74
CA GLU A 16 15.91 7.96 -22.01
C GLU A 16 14.53 8.18 -21.36
N VAL A 17 14.51 8.73 -20.15
CA VAL A 17 13.27 8.98 -19.37
C VAL A 17 12.27 9.78 -20.19
N GLU A 18 12.77 10.70 -21.01
CA GLU A 18 12.01 11.54 -21.92
C GLU A 18 11.27 10.70 -22.98
N GLU A 19 11.90 9.65 -23.53
CA GLU A 19 11.24 8.74 -24.47
C GLU A 19 10.13 7.93 -23.79
N LEU A 20 10.37 7.43 -22.56
CA LEU A 20 9.35 6.73 -21.79
C LEU A 20 8.13 7.62 -21.51
N LEU A 21 8.37 8.88 -21.16
CA LEU A 21 7.32 9.86 -20.93
C LEU A 21 6.53 10.13 -22.23
N GLU A 22 7.21 10.26 -23.37
CA GLU A 22 6.54 10.41 -24.68
C GLU A 22 5.67 9.20 -25.03
N ASN A 23 6.17 8.00 -24.83
CA ASN A 23 5.44 6.76 -25.09
C ASN A 23 4.21 6.63 -24.19
N LEU A 24 4.36 6.98 -22.90
CA LEU A 24 3.23 7.06 -21.97
C LEU A 24 2.19 8.08 -22.45
N GLY A 25 2.62 9.27 -22.88
CA GLY A 25 1.73 10.32 -23.38
C GLY A 25 0.93 9.86 -24.60
N LYS A 26 1.58 9.20 -25.55
CA LYS A 26 0.92 8.59 -26.72
C LYS A 26 -0.08 7.52 -26.30
N ALA A 27 0.28 6.66 -25.35
CA ALA A 27 -0.57 5.56 -24.88
C ALA A 27 -1.85 6.06 -24.19
N LEU A 28 -1.78 7.19 -23.47
CA LEU A 28 -2.90 7.77 -22.71
C LEU A 28 -3.75 8.76 -23.51
N LYS A 29 -3.26 9.26 -24.65
CA LYS A 29 -3.94 10.29 -25.45
C LYS A 29 -5.37 9.87 -25.82
N GLY A 30 -6.35 10.72 -25.49
CA GLY A 30 -7.76 10.49 -25.79
C GLY A 30 -8.43 9.37 -24.97
N LYS A 31 -7.76 8.83 -23.94
CA LYS A 31 -8.29 7.79 -23.06
C LYS A 31 -8.62 8.34 -21.68
N ARG A 32 -9.48 7.60 -20.98
CA ARG A 32 -9.66 7.75 -19.54
C ARG A 32 -8.72 6.81 -18.81
N TYR A 33 -8.06 7.28 -17.76
CA TYR A 33 -7.10 6.45 -17.02
C TYR A 33 -7.15 6.67 -15.51
N LEU A 34 -6.81 5.61 -14.77
CA LEU A 34 -6.49 5.65 -13.35
C LEU A 34 -5.09 5.08 -13.17
N MET A 35 -4.19 5.86 -12.59
CA MET A 35 -2.83 5.43 -12.26
C MET A 35 -2.70 5.30 -10.75
N VAL A 36 -2.19 4.18 -10.25
CA VAL A 36 -1.94 3.96 -8.83
C VAL A 36 -0.45 3.81 -8.62
N LEU A 37 0.14 4.71 -7.85
CA LEU A 37 1.54 4.67 -7.45
C LEU A 37 1.59 4.24 -5.98
N ASP A 38 1.77 2.94 -5.78
CA ASP A 38 1.70 2.32 -4.46
C ASP A 38 3.06 2.33 -3.75
N GLY A 39 3.05 2.55 -2.43
CA GLY A 39 4.22 2.38 -1.58
C GLY A 39 5.35 3.39 -1.79
N ILE A 40 5.06 4.63 -2.18
CA ILE A 40 6.11 5.62 -2.43
C ILE A 40 6.85 5.94 -1.12
N TRP A 41 8.15 5.65 -1.12
CA TRP A 41 9.08 5.95 -0.03
C TRP A 41 10.27 6.82 -0.47
N ASP A 42 10.29 7.25 -1.73
CA ASP A 42 11.46 7.91 -2.32
C ASP A 42 11.71 9.29 -1.68
N ILE A 43 12.97 9.56 -1.37
CA ILE A 43 13.43 10.86 -0.88
C ILE A 43 13.40 11.87 -2.03
N ASN A 44 13.75 11.44 -3.25
CA ASN A 44 13.77 12.27 -4.44
C ASN A 44 12.46 12.14 -5.22
N ILE A 45 11.58 13.13 -5.08
CA ILE A 45 10.28 13.15 -5.77
C ILE A 45 10.33 13.88 -7.13
N HIS A 46 11.50 14.25 -7.64
CA HIS A 46 11.62 15.00 -8.91
C HIS A 46 11.07 14.22 -10.10
N TRP A 47 11.24 12.89 -10.11
CA TRP A 47 10.67 12.03 -11.16
C TRP A 47 9.16 12.20 -11.28
N TYR A 48 8.47 12.36 -10.15
CA TYR A 48 7.02 12.52 -10.14
C TYR A 48 6.59 13.87 -10.72
N PHE A 49 7.37 14.93 -10.52
CA PHE A 49 7.05 16.21 -11.14
C PHE A 49 7.22 16.15 -12.66
N LYS A 50 8.25 15.45 -13.18
CA LYS A 50 8.36 15.17 -14.62
C LYS A 50 7.15 14.40 -15.15
N LEU A 51 6.75 13.33 -14.46
CA LEU A 51 5.55 12.56 -14.79
C LEU A 51 4.29 13.42 -14.75
N LYS A 52 4.10 14.23 -13.70
CA LYS A 52 2.94 15.11 -13.51
C LYS A 52 2.81 16.13 -14.64
N GLU A 53 3.92 16.75 -15.04
CA GLU A 53 3.92 17.67 -16.19
C GLU A 53 3.57 16.93 -17.48
N LYS A 54 4.10 15.71 -17.69
CA LYS A 54 3.70 14.91 -18.85
C LYS A 54 2.21 14.59 -18.84
N LEU A 55 1.66 14.14 -17.71
CA LEU A 55 0.23 13.81 -17.59
C LEU A 55 -0.67 15.03 -17.83
N LYS A 56 -0.29 16.23 -17.36
CA LYS A 56 -1.01 17.48 -17.66
C LYS A 56 -1.02 17.82 -19.15
N SER A 57 0.03 17.47 -19.87
CA SER A 57 0.14 17.73 -21.32
C SER A 57 -0.74 16.80 -22.16
N VAL A 58 -1.15 15.65 -21.61
CA VAL A 58 -1.99 14.68 -22.31
C VAL A 58 -3.44 15.18 -22.29
N ARG A 59 -4.01 15.41 -23.49
CA ARG A 59 -5.46 15.59 -23.62
C ARG A 59 -6.17 14.27 -23.27
N GLY A 60 -6.68 14.18 -22.04
CA GLY A 60 -7.38 13.03 -21.48
C GLY A 60 -8.01 13.37 -20.13
N ASP A 61 -8.83 12.45 -19.62
CA ASP A 61 -9.44 12.55 -18.28
C ASP A 61 -8.82 11.45 -17.41
N GLY A 62 -8.06 11.87 -16.40
CA GLY A 62 -7.15 10.98 -15.71
C GLY A 62 -7.01 11.29 -14.24
N HIS A 63 -6.96 10.25 -13.42
CA HIS A 63 -6.72 10.35 -11.99
C HIS A 63 -5.47 9.59 -11.58
N VAL A 64 -4.76 10.12 -10.59
CA VAL A 64 -3.59 9.49 -9.99
C VAL A 64 -3.86 9.33 -8.50
N ILE A 65 -3.75 8.09 -8.00
CA ILE A 65 -3.77 7.77 -6.58
C ILE A 65 -2.34 7.45 -6.17
N ILE A 66 -1.92 8.03 -5.05
CA ILE A 66 -0.59 7.80 -4.48
C ILE A 66 -0.77 7.31 -3.06
N THR A 67 -0.12 6.21 -2.72
CA THR A 67 0.00 5.75 -1.33
C THR A 67 1.44 5.93 -0.87
N SER A 68 1.62 6.34 0.39
CA SER A 68 2.93 6.58 0.97
C SER A 68 2.87 6.52 2.48
N HIS A 69 3.93 5.99 3.11
CA HIS A 69 4.14 6.09 4.55
C HIS A 69 4.78 7.43 4.98
N LEU A 70 5.05 8.33 4.03
CA LEU A 70 5.73 9.61 4.26
C LEU A 70 4.75 10.78 4.01
N PRO A 71 4.00 11.25 5.04
CA PRO A 71 2.96 12.26 4.85
C PRO A 71 3.46 13.56 4.22
N HIS A 72 4.67 13.98 4.57
CA HIS A 72 5.29 15.18 4.00
C HIS A 72 5.53 15.02 2.48
N LYS A 73 6.02 13.85 2.03
CA LYS A 73 6.28 13.60 0.61
C LYS A 73 4.97 13.50 -0.18
N ALA A 74 3.99 12.77 0.34
CA ALA A 74 2.66 12.72 -0.26
C ALA A 74 2.07 14.14 -0.41
N ARG A 75 2.14 14.97 0.64
CA ARG A 75 1.70 16.37 0.60
C ARG A 75 2.40 17.19 -0.49
N MET A 76 3.71 17.02 -0.70
CA MET A 76 4.42 17.71 -1.77
C MET A 76 3.95 17.27 -3.17
N MET A 77 3.61 16.00 -3.34
CA MET A 77 3.22 15.43 -4.64
C MET A 77 1.79 15.84 -5.04
N VAL A 78 0.83 15.65 -4.12
CA VAL A 78 -0.60 15.86 -4.42
C VAL A 78 -1.13 17.21 -3.95
N GLY A 79 -0.42 17.91 -3.08
CA GLY A 79 -0.87 19.14 -2.42
C GLY A 79 -1.73 18.87 -1.18
N PRO A 80 -1.91 19.87 -0.30
CA PRO A 80 -2.56 19.69 1.00
C PRO A 80 -4.05 19.31 0.90
N HIS A 81 -4.75 19.75 -0.15
CA HIS A 81 -6.18 19.50 -0.34
C HIS A 81 -6.50 18.11 -0.89
N ASN A 82 -5.50 17.42 -1.46
CA ASN A 82 -5.66 16.09 -2.06
C ASN A 82 -5.07 14.98 -1.18
N LEU A 83 -4.65 15.31 0.05
CA LEU A 83 -4.04 14.37 0.96
C LEU A 83 -5.11 13.71 1.82
N TYR A 84 -5.20 12.39 1.74
CA TYR A 84 -6.05 11.58 2.61
C TYR A 84 -5.19 10.81 3.61
N HIS A 85 -5.38 11.11 4.90
CA HIS A 85 -4.75 10.35 5.99
C HIS A 85 -5.64 9.18 6.38
N ILE A 86 -5.22 7.97 6.01
CA ILE A 86 -5.89 6.73 6.41
C ILE A 86 -5.90 6.67 7.95
N GLN A 87 -7.09 6.60 8.52
CA GLN A 87 -7.26 6.47 9.97
C GLN A 87 -7.16 5.00 10.39
N PRO A 88 -6.68 4.70 11.60
CA PRO A 88 -6.65 3.36 12.13
C PRO A 88 -8.05 2.72 12.11
N PRO A 89 -8.22 1.60 11.41
CA PRO A 89 -9.52 1.00 11.14
C PRO A 89 -10.28 0.50 12.37
N MET A 90 -9.63 0.17 13.49
CA MET A 90 -10.35 -0.37 14.65
C MET A 90 -11.15 0.66 15.45
N LYS A 91 -11.10 1.95 15.08
CA LYS A 91 -12.07 2.94 15.57
C LYS A 91 -13.42 2.86 14.86
N ASP A 92 -13.48 2.26 13.66
CA ASP A 92 -14.68 2.16 12.85
C ASP A 92 -15.22 0.72 12.79
N MET A 93 -16.53 0.58 12.96
CA MET A 93 -17.24 -0.69 13.10
C MET A 93 -17.12 -1.56 11.82
N GLY A 94 -16.89 -0.92 10.67
CA GLY A 94 -16.77 -1.57 9.36
C GLY A 94 -15.54 -2.47 9.22
N HIS A 95 -14.38 -2.07 9.75
CA HIS A 95 -13.15 -2.85 9.62
C HIS A 95 -13.04 -3.97 10.65
N MET A 96 -13.71 -3.82 11.80
CA MET A 96 -13.91 -4.94 12.73
C MET A 96 -14.66 -6.10 12.06
N ARG A 97 -15.40 -5.88 10.97
CA ARG A 97 -16.19 -6.93 10.29
C ARG A 97 -15.33 -8.12 9.84
N GLN A 98 -14.12 -7.86 9.36
CA GLN A 98 -13.19 -8.91 8.94
C GLN A 98 -12.72 -9.77 10.13
N PHE A 99 -12.70 -9.19 11.33
CA PHE A 99 -12.26 -9.86 12.56
C PHE A 99 -13.42 -10.18 13.52
N ARG A 100 -14.68 -9.98 13.09
CA ARG A 100 -15.86 -10.14 13.96
C ARG A 100 -15.95 -11.54 14.54
N VAL A 101 -15.61 -12.56 13.77
CA VAL A 101 -15.66 -13.95 14.20
C VAL A 101 -14.70 -14.17 15.37
N ILE A 102 -13.41 -13.86 15.18
CA ILE A 102 -12.39 -14.00 16.23
C ILE A 102 -12.70 -13.13 17.45
N LEU A 103 -13.06 -11.86 17.25
CA LEU A 103 -13.44 -10.96 18.34
C LEU A 103 -14.68 -11.46 19.10
N SER A 104 -15.64 -12.11 18.42
CA SER A 104 -16.81 -12.71 19.06
C SER A 104 -16.44 -13.96 19.86
N MET A 105 -15.53 -14.80 19.35
CA MET A 105 -15.04 -15.98 20.06
C MET A 105 -14.24 -15.56 21.31
N LEU A 106 -13.35 -14.58 21.18
CA LEU A 106 -12.64 -13.98 22.30
C LEU A 106 -13.60 -13.40 23.34
N LYS A 107 -14.66 -12.70 22.92
CA LYS A 107 -15.69 -12.18 23.84
C LYS A 107 -16.40 -13.30 24.60
N ARG A 108 -16.74 -14.41 23.92
CA ARG A 108 -17.36 -15.59 24.54
C ARG A 108 -16.42 -16.29 25.53
N TYR A 109 -15.13 -16.34 25.22
CA TYR A 109 -14.12 -16.93 26.09
C TYR A 109 -13.82 -16.05 27.31
N LYS A 110 -13.43 -14.78 27.07
CA LYS A 110 -13.11 -13.81 28.13
C LYS A 110 -13.15 -12.37 27.59
N LEU A 111 -14.11 -11.57 28.06
CA LEU A 111 -14.27 -10.17 27.62
C LEU A 111 -12.98 -9.35 27.75
N LYS A 112 -12.26 -9.47 28.87
CA LYS A 112 -10.98 -8.78 29.09
C LYS A 112 -9.92 -9.10 28.03
N LEU A 113 -9.91 -10.33 27.51
CA LEU A 113 -8.94 -10.76 26.50
C LEU A 113 -9.24 -10.13 25.14
N LYS A 114 -10.53 -9.99 24.79
CA LYS A 114 -10.96 -9.26 23.58
C LYS A 114 -10.43 -7.82 23.60
N ASP A 115 -10.58 -7.13 24.73
CA ASP A 115 -10.15 -5.74 24.87
C ASP A 115 -8.62 -5.62 24.88
N GLU A 116 -7.92 -6.59 25.46
CA GLU A 116 -6.45 -6.67 25.44
C GLU A 116 -5.90 -6.89 24.03
N VAL A 117 -6.47 -7.82 23.25
CA VAL A 117 -6.07 -8.04 21.84
C VAL A 117 -6.32 -6.78 21.01
N ILE A 118 -7.47 -6.12 21.20
CA ILE A 118 -7.78 -4.84 20.52
C ILE A 118 -6.73 -3.78 20.85
N LYS A 119 -6.36 -3.67 22.13
CA LYS A 119 -5.34 -2.73 22.60
C LYS A 119 -3.96 -3.05 22.03
N GLN A 120 -3.55 -4.33 22.01
CA GLN A 120 -2.24 -4.75 21.51
C GLN A 120 -2.10 -4.60 19.99
N CYS A 121 -3.19 -4.78 19.23
CA CYS A 121 -3.18 -4.54 17.79
C CYS A 121 -3.15 -3.05 17.42
N ASP A 122 -3.43 -2.16 18.38
CA ASP A 122 -3.42 -0.69 18.24
C ASP A 122 -4.10 -0.16 16.97
N GLY A 123 -5.20 -0.79 16.56
CA GLY A 123 -5.93 -0.35 15.38
C GLY A 123 -5.38 -0.82 14.03
N LEU A 124 -4.27 -1.57 14.01
CA LEU A 124 -3.62 -2.04 12.78
C LEU A 124 -4.27 -3.36 12.28
N PRO A 125 -4.88 -3.39 11.07
CA PRO A 125 -5.45 -4.61 10.51
C PRO A 125 -4.43 -5.71 10.37
N LEU A 126 -3.20 -5.35 9.98
CA LEU A 126 -2.15 -6.32 9.74
C LEU A 126 -1.74 -7.02 11.04
N ALA A 127 -1.70 -6.31 12.17
CA ALA A 127 -1.42 -6.91 13.48
C ALA A 127 -2.51 -7.93 13.84
N MET A 128 -3.78 -7.55 13.69
CA MET A 128 -4.90 -8.46 13.97
C MET A 128 -4.92 -9.65 13.01
N HIS A 129 -4.69 -9.45 11.72
CA HIS A 129 -4.61 -10.55 10.74
C HIS A 129 -3.49 -11.53 11.07
N THR A 130 -2.36 -11.04 11.58
CA THR A 130 -1.22 -11.87 11.96
C THR A 130 -1.50 -12.66 13.24
N LEU A 131 -2.13 -12.02 14.24
CA LEU A 131 -2.43 -12.64 15.53
C LEU A 131 -3.65 -13.55 15.48
N ALA A 132 -4.59 -13.30 14.58
CA ALA A 132 -5.82 -14.08 14.38
C ALA A 132 -5.62 -15.61 14.41
N PRO A 133 -4.79 -16.20 13.54
CA PRO A 133 -4.57 -17.65 13.55
C PRO A 133 -3.90 -18.15 14.83
N MET A 134 -3.01 -17.35 15.43
CA MET A 134 -2.37 -17.71 16.72
C MET A 134 -3.38 -17.72 17.86
N ILE A 135 -4.31 -16.76 17.88
CA ILE A 135 -5.40 -16.70 18.85
C ILE A 135 -6.32 -17.92 18.71
N GLU A 136 -6.66 -18.31 17.47
CA GLU A 136 -7.49 -19.49 17.22
C GLU A 136 -6.82 -20.77 17.70
N ASP A 137 -5.55 -20.98 17.36
CA ASP A 137 -4.82 -22.21 17.67
C ASP A 137 -4.44 -22.32 19.16
N GLN A 138 -3.91 -21.25 19.75
CA GLN A 138 -3.26 -21.29 21.07
C GLN A 138 -4.16 -20.85 22.22
N ILE A 139 -5.16 -20.01 21.97
CA ILE A 139 -6.02 -19.44 23.02
C ILE A 139 -7.40 -20.07 23.00
N LEU A 140 -8.05 -20.05 21.84
CA LEU A 140 -9.37 -20.64 21.70
C LEU A 140 -9.28 -22.18 21.64
N GLY A 141 -8.11 -22.70 21.23
CA GLY A 141 -7.87 -24.11 21.01
C GLY A 141 -8.78 -24.66 19.90
N LYS A 142 -8.53 -25.89 19.45
CA LYS A 142 -9.54 -26.62 18.66
C LYS A 142 -10.78 -26.81 19.54
N VAL A 143 -11.73 -25.89 19.48
CA VAL A 143 -13.06 -25.98 20.14
C VAL A 143 -13.81 -27.27 19.73
N ASN A 144 -13.32 -28.00 18.73
CA ASN A 144 -13.82 -29.31 18.31
C ASN A 144 -13.42 -30.51 19.20
N GLN A 145 -12.71 -30.34 20.32
CA GLN A 145 -12.47 -31.47 21.26
C GLN A 145 -13.27 -31.43 22.56
N ILE A 146 -14.14 -30.44 22.79
CA ILE A 146 -14.89 -30.35 24.07
C ILE A 146 -16.41 -30.58 23.90
N ILE A 147 -16.94 -30.59 22.67
CA ILE A 147 -18.38 -30.87 22.41
C ILE A 147 -18.58 -32.28 21.82
N GLY A 148 -17.59 -33.17 21.98
CA GLY A 148 -17.60 -34.53 21.43
C GLY A 148 -17.62 -35.66 22.45
N ASP A 149 -17.80 -35.38 23.74
CA ASP A 149 -17.95 -36.40 24.78
C ASP A 149 -18.77 -35.87 25.97
N ARG A 150 -20.10 -35.79 25.76
CA ARG A 150 -21.20 -36.14 26.68
C ARG A 150 -22.50 -35.45 26.32
#